data_AF-A0A9D1R5E0-F1
#
_entry.id   AF-A0A9D1R5E0-F1
#
_cell.length_a   1.000
_cell.length_b   1.000
_cell.length_c   1.000
_cell.angle_alpha   90.00
_cell.angle_beta   90.00
_cell.angle_gamma   90.00
#
_symmetry.space_group_name_H-M   'P 1'
#
loop_
_entity.id
_entity.type
_entity.pdbx_description
1 polymer ?
#
loop_
_entity_poly.entity_id
_entity_poly.type
_entity_poly.pdbx_seq_one_letter_code
_entity_poly.pdbx_strand_id
1 'polypeptide(L)'
;MMQSSDTRIIHRRGSDELKMAPQPDGVLMGRKIQWFHHKSLAAWGYKKTQTDTFAVLHPLDEEKDNSTKTYPLYVVFHSSGHDVFSAVACIWQKGNHSIYHAPVGMYALYLDCRQNEDDWWWGGNSALEILSEDRRGIKKQPVEMRCIATVEWVADHYPIDRNRIYAVGNSMGGSGALGIAMCRGDLFAAVKVNVPAGVRHLVDRCDLEHTVLNGFSIPDPPVLVDYSAQNDPWSAGHQHLYRLMSENRYAMLGYWGNFGHANDDEVIEKENDLVHSFDLFQVALNQPYPAFTNADTDDTVPWADDGSIISDAAGQVNAYFRWGKVEEGEKHIEIPLRLLSPDERMSKFVFPQTAKTDITLRRLQKCHFPPGGQVTWKFGSCGGSVTADERGLVTIPQITVERQEKRLILHCENMAKQPDKKEGKTKNV
;
A
#
# COMPACT_ATOMS: atom_id res chain seq x y z
N MET A 1 -29.53 -4.68 -27.84
CA MET A 1 -28.20 -5.32 -27.95
C MET A 1 -27.17 -4.28 -27.53
N MET A 2 -26.61 -4.50 -26.33
CA MET A 2 -25.61 -3.65 -25.70
C MET A 2 -24.25 -3.82 -26.39
N GLN A 3 -23.60 -2.72 -26.69
CA GLN A 3 -22.14 -2.63 -26.69
C GLN A 3 -21.77 -1.36 -25.92
N SER A 4 -21.48 -1.51 -24.63
CA SER A 4 -20.70 -0.54 -23.87
C SER A 4 -19.33 -1.14 -23.63
N SER A 5 -18.38 -0.76 -24.47
CA SER A 5 -16.96 -1.00 -24.25
C SER A 5 -16.30 0.35 -24.05
N ASP A 6 -16.32 0.86 -22.82
CA ASP A 6 -15.43 1.93 -22.41
C ASP A 6 -14.35 1.29 -21.53
N THR A 7 -13.42 0.63 -22.23
CA THR A 7 -12.23 0.04 -21.63
C THR A 7 -11.27 1.19 -21.33
N ARG A 8 -10.97 1.38 -20.04
CA ARG A 8 -9.93 2.28 -19.54
C ARG A 8 -8.66 2.11 -20.39
N ILE A 9 -8.32 3.15 -21.16
CA ILE A 9 -7.00 3.28 -21.79
C ILE A 9 -6.04 3.69 -20.67
N ILE A 10 -5.61 2.72 -19.88
CA ILE A 10 -4.41 2.85 -19.03
C ILE A 10 -3.22 2.55 -19.95
N HIS A 11 -2.19 3.39 -19.91
CA HIS A 11 -1.03 3.39 -20.81
C HIS A 11 -0.35 2.01 -20.97
N ARG A 12 -0.84 1.18 -21.89
CA ARG A 12 -0.24 -0.11 -22.29
C ARG A 12 1.09 0.00 -23.05
N ARG A 13 1.57 1.21 -23.36
CA ARG A 13 2.71 1.38 -24.29
C ARG A 13 4.09 1.23 -23.65
N GLY A 14 4.22 1.18 -22.33
CA GLY A 14 5.52 1.19 -21.65
C GLY A 14 6.18 -0.18 -21.48
N SER A 15 5.41 -1.25 -21.26
CA SER A 15 5.95 -2.59 -20.95
C SER A 15 6.41 -3.36 -22.19
N ASP A 16 5.74 -3.19 -23.34
CA ASP A 16 6.06 -3.89 -24.59
C ASP A 16 7.44 -3.51 -25.18
N GLU A 17 8.01 -2.37 -24.79
CA GLU A 17 9.33 -1.91 -25.25
C GLU A 17 10.49 -2.52 -24.44
N LEU A 18 10.21 -3.12 -23.28
CA LEU A 18 11.23 -3.71 -22.42
C LEU A 18 11.66 -5.08 -22.95
N LYS A 19 12.79 -5.09 -23.66
CA LYS A 19 13.47 -6.33 -24.06
C LYS A 19 14.15 -6.97 -22.85
N MET A 20 13.42 -7.82 -22.14
CA MET A 20 13.90 -8.55 -20.97
C MET A 20 14.07 -10.03 -21.32
N ALA A 21 15.30 -10.52 -21.25
CA ALA A 21 15.60 -11.94 -21.36
C ALA A 21 16.28 -12.39 -20.06
N PRO A 22 15.87 -13.54 -19.49
CA PRO A 22 16.50 -14.04 -18.28
C PRO A 22 17.96 -14.40 -18.58
N GLN A 23 18.86 -14.02 -17.67
CA GLN A 23 20.22 -14.56 -17.56
C GLN A 23 20.16 -15.96 -16.93
N PRO A 24 21.26 -16.76 -16.96
CA PRO A 24 21.24 -18.15 -16.51
C PRO A 24 20.48 -18.35 -15.19
N ASP A 25 19.48 -19.25 -15.23
CA ASP A 25 18.58 -19.53 -14.12
C ASP A 25 19.34 -20.12 -12.91
N GLY A 26 18.88 -19.79 -11.70
CA GLY A 26 19.36 -20.35 -10.45
C GLY A 26 18.26 -21.03 -9.64
N VAL A 27 18.64 -21.68 -8.54
CA VAL A 27 17.72 -22.19 -7.52
C VAL A 27 18.08 -21.57 -6.18
N LEU A 28 17.07 -21.04 -5.49
CA LEU A 28 17.20 -20.39 -4.19
C LEU A 28 16.10 -20.92 -3.26
N MET A 29 16.48 -21.55 -2.15
CA MET A 29 15.53 -22.14 -1.18
C MET A 29 14.53 -23.12 -1.84
N GLY A 30 14.98 -23.89 -2.84
CA GLY A 30 14.13 -24.82 -3.60
C GLY A 30 13.23 -24.16 -4.65
N ARG A 31 13.29 -22.82 -4.80
CA ARG A 31 12.51 -22.04 -5.75
C ARG A 31 13.38 -21.61 -6.93
N LYS A 32 12.80 -21.54 -8.14
CA LYS A 32 13.51 -21.00 -9.32
C LYS A 32 13.73 -19.50 -9.14
N ILE A 33 14.94 -19.02 -9.44
CA ILE A 33 15.25 -17.59 -9.52
C ILE A 33 15.77 -17.23 -10.91
N GLN A 34 15.29 -16.11 -11.44
CA GLN A 34 15.70 -15.56 -12.73
C GLN A 34 16.23 -14.14 -12.54
N TRP A 35 17.31 -13.83 -13.24
CA TRP A 35 17.94 -12.51 -13.23
C TRP A 35 17.70 -11.81 -14.56
N PHE A 36 17.44 -10.52 -14.52
CA PHE A 36 17.17 -9.72 -15.70
C PHE A 36 18.05 -8.50 -15.72
N HIS A 37 18.50 -8.14 -16.92
CA HIS A 37 19.10 -6.85 -17.20
C HIS A 37 18.35 -6.19 -18.34
N HIS A 38 18.05 -4.91 -18.21
CA HIS A 38 17.43 -4.15 -19.30
C HIS A 38 18.03 -2.75 -19.38
N LYS A 39 17.93 -2.13 -20.56
CA LYS A 39 18.29 -0.72 -20.72
C LYS A 39 17.13 0.16 -20.27
N SER A 40 17.45 1.38 -19.82
CA SER A 40 16.41 2.36 -19.54
C SER A 40 15.69 2.80 -20.82
N LEU A 41 14.37 2.97 -20.72
CA LEU A 41 13.59 3.55 -21.80
C LEU A 41 13.77 5.07 -21.81
N ALA A 42 13.87 5.66 -23.00
CA ALA A 42 13.95 7.12 -23.17
C ALA A 42 12.75 7.84 -22.53
N ALA A 43 11.57 7.22 -22.57
CA ALA A 43 10.34 7.76 -21.99
C ALA A 43 10.39 7.95 -20.46
N TRP A 44 11.32 7.30 -19.76
CA TRP A 44 11.48 7.48 -18.31
C TRP A 44 12.24 8.76 -17.94
N GLY A 45 12.89 9.43 -18.92
CA GLY A 45 13.51 10.73 -18.70
C GLY A 45 14.87 10.68 -18.00
N TYR A 46 15.56 9.54 -18.03
CA TYR A 46 16.94 9.45 -17.56
C TYR A 46 17.88 10.35 -18.38
N LYS A 47 18.76 11.09 -17.70
CA LYS A 47 19.78 11.94 -18.34
C LYS A 47 20.78 11.12 -19.17
N LYS A 48 21.11 9.92 -18.70
CA LYS A 48 21.98 8.95 -19.37
C LYS A 48 21.30 7.59 -19.34
N THR A 49 21.33 6.87 -20.45
CA THR A 49 20.85 5.48 -20.48
C THR A 49 21.70 4.64 -19.54
N GLN A 50 21.06 3.86 -18.68
CA GLN A 50 21.71 2.91 -17.79
C GLN A 50 21.27 1.47 -18.10
N THR A 51 21.93 0.51 -17.46
CA THR A 51 21.49 -0.89 -17.41
C THR A 51 20.94 -1.12 -16.00
N ASP A 52 19.68 -1.53 -15.94
CA ASP A 52 18.98 -1.85 -14.70
C ASP A 52 18.95 -3.36 -14.50
N THR A 53 18.94 -3.79 -13.23
CA THR A 53 18.88 -5.21 -12.85
C THR A 53 17.69 -5.47 -11.93
N PHE A 54 17.05 -6.62 -12.08
CA PHE A 54 16.08 -7.12 -11.11
C PHE A 54 16.08 -8.65 -11.08
N ALA A 55 15.48 -9.23 -10.05
CA ALA A 55 15.33 -10.67 -9.90
C ALA A 55 13.86 -11.07 -9.71
N VAL A 56 13.49 -12.22 -10.26
CA VAL A 56 12.18 -12.86 -10.06
C VAL A 56 12.37 -14.22 -9.42
N LEU A 57 11.79 -14.42 -8.24
CA LEU A 57 11.77 -15.68 -7.50
C LEU A 57 10.39 -16.32 -7.63
N HIS A 58 10.33 -17.51 -8.21
CA HIS A 58 9.09 -18.24 -8.49
C HIS A 58 8.51 -18.87 -7.21
N PRO A 59 7.20 -19.15 -7.13
CA PRO A 59 6.63 -19.90 -6.02
C PRO A 59 7.19 -21.33 -5.97
N LEU A 60 7.21 -21.94 -4.78
CA LEU A 60 7.69 -23.32 -4.59
C LEU A 60 6.75 -24.33 -5.25
N ASP A 61 5.45 -24.02 -5.27
CA ASP A 61 4.38 -24.80 -5.87
C ASP A 61 3.98 -24.27 -7.25
N GLU A 62 4.94 -23.73 -8.01
CA GLU A 62 4.73 -23.33 -9.39
C GLU A 62 4.33 -24.53 -10.25
N GLU A 63 3.15 -24.47 -10.86
CA GLU A 63 2.66 -25.49 -11.77
C GLU A 63 3.26 -25.26 -13.16
N LYS A 64 3.94 -26.29 -13.69
CA LYS A 64 4.74 -26.19 -14.92
C LYS A 64 3.94 -26.24 -16.23
N ASP A 65 2.65 -26.56 -16.18
CA ASP A 65 1.88 -26.85 -17.38
C ASP A 65 0.43 -26.36 -17.29
N ASN A 66 0.05 -25.49 -18.23
CA ASN A 66 -1.32 -25.11 -18.60
C ASN A 66 -2.31 -24.82 -17.44
N SER A 67 -1.84 -24.28 -16.32
CA SER A 67 -2.69 -24.00 -15.18
C SER A 67 -3.40 -22.65 -15.33
N THR A 68 -4.70 -22.63 -15.02
CA THR A 68 -5.46 -21.38 -14.80
C THR A 68 -5.08 -20.72 -13.47
N LYS A 69 -4.08 -21.26 -12.76
CA LYS A 69 -3.68 -20.82 -11.44
C LYS A 69 -2.87 -19.55 -11.58
N THR A 70 -3.34 -18.50 -10.92
CA THR A 70 -2.61 -17.24 -10.78
C THR A 70 -2.06 -17.11 -9.36
N TYR A 71 -0.91 -16.48 -9.23
CA TYR A 71 -0.16 -16.34 -7.99
C TYR A 71 -0.06 -14.88 -7.59
N PRO A 72 -0.09 -14.54 -6.30
CA PRO A 72 0.23 -13.19 -5.86
C PRO A 72 1.68 -12.79 -6.17
N LEU A 73 1.94 -11.49 -6.24
CA LEU A 73 3.28 -10.93 -6.45
C LEU A 73 3.73 -10.10 -5.24
N TYR A 74 4.92 -10.42 -4.72
CA TYR A 74 5.56 -9.76 -3.59
C TYR A 74 6.75 -8.91 -4.09
N VAL A 75 6.57 -7.59 -4.14
CA VAL A 75 7.56 -6.65 -4.71
C VAL A 75 8.42 -6.08 -3.59
N VAL A 76 9.73 -6.33 -3.65
CA VAL A 76 10.71 -5.98 -2.62
C VAL A 76 11.56 -4.79 -3.04
N PHE A 77 11.58 -3.77 -2.18
CA PHE A 77 12.47 -2.62 -2.25
C PHE A 77 13.57 -2.77 -1.18
N HIS A 78 14.84 -2.73 -1.60
CA HIS A 78 15.98 -2.92 -0.69
C HIS A 78 16.37 -1.65 0.11
N SER A 79 16.94 -1.88 1.30
CA SER A 79 17.56 -0.89 2.20
C SER A 79 18.78 -0.21 1.58
N SER A 80 19.23 0.89 2.19
CA SER A 80 20.52 1.51 1.88
C SER A 80 21.67 0.53 2.23
N GLY A 81 22.78 0.64 1.52
CA GLY A 81 23.89 -0.33 1.63
C GLY A 81 23.68 -1.65 0.88
N HIS A 82 22.48 -1.89 0.33
CA HIS A 82 22.16 -3.04 -0.52
C HIS A 82 22.04 -2.68 -2.00
N ASP A 83 22.05 -3.72 -2.80
CA ASP A 83 21.59 -3.83 -4.19
C ASP A 83 20.67 -5.05 -4.30
N VAL A 84 20.14 -5.33 -5.49
CA VAL A 84 19.31 -6.52 -5.72
C VAL A 84 20.01 -7.84 -5.33
N PHE A 85 21.31 -7.99 -5.58
CA PHE A 85 22.03 -9.23 -5.31
C PHE A 85 22.16 -9.52 -3.81
N SER A 86 22.57 -8.50 -3.05
CA SER A 86 22.68 -8.56 -1.59
C SER A 86 21.31 -8.64 -0.90
N ALA A 87 20.27 -8.01 -1.45
CA ALA A 87 18.91 -8.15 -0.96
C ALA A 87 18.39 -9.59 -1.12
N VAL A 88 18.64 -10.20 -2.28
CA VAL A 88 18.36 -11.63 -2.51
C VAL A 88 19.22 -12.50 -1.58
N ALA A 89 20.50 -12.15 -1.35
CA ALA A 89 21.37 -12.90 -0.45
C ALA A 89 20.91 -12.90 1.01
N CYS A 90 20.26 -11.82 1.48
CA CYS A 90 19.71 -11.75 2.84
C CYS A 90 18.72 -12.88 3.13
N ILE A 91 18.03 -13.41 2.11
CA ILE A 91 17.01 -14.44 2.34
C ILE A 91 17.60 -15.83 2.65
N TRP A 92 18.93 -16.01 2.56
CA TRP A 92 19.60 -17.25 2.99
C TRP A 92 19.60 -17.46 4.51
N GLN A 93 19.48 -16.39 5.29
CA GLN A 93 19.59 -16.46 6.74
C GLN A 93 18.26 -16.05 7.37
N LYS A 94 17.71 -16.93 8.22
CA LYS A 94 16.56 -16.58 9.05
C LYS A 94 16.94 -15.38 9.95
N GLY A 95 16.05 -14.41 10.06
CA GLY A 95 16.26 -13.20 10.88
C GLY A 95 17.09 -12.10 10.20
N ASN A 96 17.57 -12.29 8.97
CA ASN A 96 18.22 -11.22 8.20
C ASN A 96 17.22 -10.61 7.22
N HIS A 97 16.81 -9.35 7.48
CA HIS A 97 15.79 -8.65 6.69
C HIS A 97 14.54 -9.50 6.45
N SER A 98 13.85 -9.89 7.52
CA SER A 98 12.71 -10.81 7.46
C SER A 98 11.65 -10.37 6.44
N ILE A 99 11.46 -9.07 6.23
CA ILE A 99 10.54 -8.52 5.23
C ILE A 99 10.91 -8.85 3.76
N TYR A 100 12.15 -9.23 3.46
CA TYR A 100 12.53 -9.69 2.11
C TYR A 100 12.07 -11.12 1.82
N HIS A 101 11.74 -11.90 2.85
CA HIS A 101 11.34 -13.31 2.70
C HIS A 101 9.89 -13.42 2.20
N ALA A 102 9.73 -13.41 0.89
CA ALA A 102 8.42 -13.59 0.26
C ALA A 102 7.80 -14.95 0.61
N PRO A 103 6.48 -15.04 0.88
CA PRO A 103 5.79 -16.30 1.12
C PRO A 103 6.02 -17.32 0.00
N VAL A 104 6.09 -18.61 0.36
CA VAL A 104 6.49 -19.68 -0.56
C VAL A 104 5.53 -19.88 -1.74
N GLY A 105 4.25 -19.50 -1.60
CA GLY A 105 3.22 -19.60 -2.63
C GLY A 105 3.04 -18.34 -3.48
N MET A 106 4.03 -17.43 -3.49
CA MET A 106 3.97 -16.18 -4.25
C MET A 106 5.18 -16.04 -5.16
N TYR A 107 5.03 -15.31 -6.26
CA TYR A 107 6.19 -14.74 -6.94
C TYR A 107 6.77 -13.61 -6.09
N ALA A 108 8.09 -13.44 -6.15
CA ALA A 108 8.75 -12.27 -5.58
C ALA A 108 9.56 -11.53 -6.64
N LEU A 109 9.43 -10.21 -6.67
CA LEU A 109 10.20 -9.32 -7.54
C LEU A 109 11.14 -8.47 -6.67
N TYR A 110 12.44 -8.65 -6.83
CA TYR A 110 13.46 -7.83 -6.16
C TYR A 110 13.95 -6.78 -7.13
N LEU A 111 13.67 -5.51 -6.83
CA LEU A 111 14.11 -4.36 -7.60
C LEU A 111 15.50 -3.91 -7.16
N ASP A 112 16.27 -3.26 -8.05
CA ASP A 112 17.56 -2.64 -7.73
C ASP A 112 17.46 -1.12 -7.86
N CYS A 113 18.13 -0.33 -7.01
CA CYS A 113 18.34 1.10 -7.27
C CYS A 113 19.80 1.53 -7.08
N ARG A 114 20.72 0.59 -6.83
CA ARG A 114 22.10 0.94 -6.49
C ARG A 114 22.96 1.26 -7.71
N GLN A 115 22.71 0.61 -8.85
CA GLN A 115 23.57 0.76 -10.03
C GLN A 115 23.58 2.17 -10.63
N ASN A 116 22.65 3.05 -10.23
CA ASN A 116 22.65 4.45 -10.61
C ASN A 116 22.40 5.35 -9.41
N GLU A 117 23.33 6.28 -9.19
CA GLU A 117 23.30 7.23 -8.09
C GLU A 117 22.02 8.09 -8.10
N ASP A 118 21.47 8.40 -9.28
CA ASP A 118 20.22 9.15 -9.42
C ASP A 118 18.99 8.34 -8.95
N ASP A 119 19.08 7.01 -8.93
CA ASP A 119 18.02 6.12 -8.44
C ASP A 119 18.07 5.92 -6.92
N TRP A 120 19.17 6.28 -6.28
CA TRP A 120 19.35 6.13 -4.83
C TRP A 120 18.24 6.85 -4.06
N TRP A 121 17.78 6.26 -2.95
CA TRP A 121 16.55 6.65 -2.26
C TRP A 121 15.26 6.47 -3.07
N TRP A 122 15.28 5.64 -4.10
CA TRP A 122 14.12 5.31 -4.93
C TRP A 122 13.44 6.54 -5.54
N GLY A 123 14.19 7.62 -5.76
CA GLY A 123 13.69 8.89 -6.30
C GLY A 123 13.10 9.82 -5.23
N GLY A 124 13.11 9.41 -3.97
CA GLY A 124 12.77 10.22 -2.81
C GLY A 124 13.99 10.91 -2.19
N ASN A 125 13.71 11.59 -1.08
CA ASN A 125 14.72 12.15 -0.17
C ASN A 125 14.85 11.24 1.07
N SER A 126 16.02 11.26 1.70
CA SER A 126 16.21 10.59 2.99
C SER A 126 15.60 11.40 4.13
N ALA A 127 15.34 10.76 5.28
CA ALA A 127 14.84 11.46 6.46
C ALA A 127 15.84 12.48 7.04
N LEU A 128 17.14 12.21 6.91
CA LEU A 128 18.20 12.97 7.59
C LEU A 128 19.00 13.89 6.65
N GLU A 129 18.89 13.72 5.33
CA GLU A 129 19.62 14.50 4.35
C GLU A 129 18.65 15.17 3.37
N ILE A 130 18.88 16.45 3.10
CA ILE A 130 18.17 17.17 2.04
C ILE A 130 18.89 16.84 0.73
N LEU A 131 18.47 15.75 0.07
CA LEU A 131 19.17 15.23 -1.11
C LEU A 131 18.94 16.06 -2.38
N SER A 132 17.74 16.64 -2.57
CA SER A 132 17.48 17.73 -3.53
C SER A 132 16.01 18.18 -3.51
N GLU A 133 15.74 19.45 -3.86
CA GLU A 133 14.37 19.97 -4.07
C GLU A 133 13.67 19.34 -5.29
N ASP A 134 14.41 18.93 -6.33
CA ASP A 134 13.83 18.36 -7.55
C ASP A 134 13.19 16.97 -7.37
N ARG A 135 13.50 16.30 -6.26
CA ARG A 135 12.91 15.03 -5.83
C ARG A 135 11.58 15.19 -5.09
N ARG A 136 11.20 16.43 -4.70
CA ARG A 136 9.97 16.74 -3.96
C ARG A 136 8.77 16.94 -4.87
N GLY A 137 7.58 16.92 -4.27
CA GLY A 137 6.29 17.13 -4.92
C GLY A 137 5.77 15.93 -5.72
N ILE A 138 4.73 16.18 -6.53
CA ILE A 138 3.94 15.13 -7.21
C ILE A 138 4.59 14.54 -8.46
N LYS A 139 5.69 15.13 -8.95
CA LYS A 139 6.33 14.70 -10.19
C LYS A 139 7.12 13.42 -9.96
N LYS A 140 6.77 12.36 -10.71
CA LYS A 140 7.50 11.10 -10.72
C LYS A 140 8.91 11.27 -11.29
N GLN A 141 9.87 10.61 -10.67
CA GLN A 141 11.25 10.50 -11.07
C GLN A 141 11.46 9.29 -11.99
N PRO A 142 12.55 9.27 -12.77
CA PRO A 142 12.85 8.17 -13.69
C PRO A 142 12.83 6.78 -13.04
N VAL A 143 13.40 6.63 -11.83
CA VAL A 143 13.40 5.37 -11.06
C VAL A 143 12.01 4.88 -10.71
N GLU A 144 11.08 5.78 -10.39
CA GLU A 144 9.71 5.44 -10.05
C GLU A 144 8.97 4.90 -11.28
N MET A 145 9.17 5.55 -12.43
CA MET A 145 8.62 5.11 -13.72
C MET A 145 9.17 3.74 -14.12
N ARG A 146 10.48 3.52 -13.94
CA ARG A 146 11.13 2.23 -14.18
C ARG A 146 10.57 1.14 -13.27
N CYS A 147 10.53 1.35 -11.94
CA CYS A 147 10.03 0.37 -10.99
C CYS A 147 8.59 -0.05 -11.33
N ILE A 148 7.73 0.93 -11.61
CA ILE A 148 6.36 0.71 -12.06
C ILE A 148 6.32 -0.17 -13.32
N ALA A 149 7.09 0.19 -14.34
CA ALA A 149 7.11 -0.53 -15.61
C ALA A 149 7.63 -1.97 -15.45
N THR A 150 8.62 -2.19 -14.58
CA THR A 150 9.14 -3.53 -14.26
C THR A 150 8.08 -4.37 -13.55
N VAL A 151 7.33 -3.81 -12.59
CA VAL A 151 6.23 -4.51 -11.91
C VAL A 151 5.13 -4.89 -12.90
N GLU A 152 4.73 -3.96 -13.77
CA GLU A 152 3.72 -4.20 -14.81
C GLU A 152 4.19 -5.28 -15.79
N TRP A 153 5.46 -5.24 -16.21
CA TRP A 153 6.05 -6.27 -17.07
C TRP A 153 6.01 -7.65 -16.41
N VAL A 154 6.44 -7.79 -15.14
CA VAL A 154 6.38 -9.06 -14.42
C VAL A 154 4.93 -9.56 -14.31
N ALA A 155 3.98 -8.67 -14.02
CA ALA A 155 2.57 -9.02 -13.94
C ALA A 155 1.95 -9.45 -15.29
N ASP A 156 2.57 -9.08 -16.42
CA ASP A 156 2.17 -9.53 -17.77
C ASP A 156 2.86 -10.83 -18.22
N HIS A 157 4.08 -11.09 -17.73
CA HIS A 157 4.92 -12.18 -18.23
C HIS A 157 4.81 -13.47 -17.40
N TYR A 158 4.35 -13.37 -16.16
CA TYR A 158 4.15 -14.50 -15.26
C TYR A 158 2.66 -14.66 -14.94
N PRO A 159 2.20 -15.84 -14.47
CA PRO A 159 0.80 -16.07 -14.08
C PRO A 159 0.46 -15.34 -12.77
N ILE A 160 0.48 -14.01 -12.78
CA ILE A 160 0.25 -13.17 -11.61
C ILE A 160 -1.24 -12.85 -11.46
N ASP A 161 -1.77 -13.02 -10.25
CA ASP A 161 -3.06 -12.43 -9.88
C ASP A 161 -2.86 -10.92 -9.73
N ARG A 162 -3.24 -10.18 -10.78
CA ARG A 162 -3.13 -8.71 -10.80
C ARG A 162 -3.90 -8.03 -9.67
N ASN A 163 -4.84 -8.70 -9.00
CA ASN A 163 -5.53 -8.13 -7.85
C ASN A 163 -4.75 -8.30 -6.54
N ARG A 164 -3.63 -9.02 -6.55
CA ARG A 164 -2.83 -9.39 -5.37
C ARG A 164 -1.35 -9.13 -5.61
N ILE A 165 -1.03 -7.86 -5.82
CA ILE A 165 0.35 -7.36 -5.88
C ILE A 165 0.59 -6.53 -4.63
N TYR A 166 1.66 -6.84 -3.90
CA TYR A 166 2.01 -6.23 -2.63
C TYR A 166 3.40 -5.63 -2.72
N ALA A 167 3.59 -4.43 -2.18
CA ALA A 167 4.92 -3.82 -2.08
C ALA A 167 5.42 -3.86 -0.65
N VAL A 168 6.71 -4.15 -0.49
CA VAL A 168 7.36 -4.17 0.82
C VAL A 168 8.74 -3.53 0.80
N GLY A 169 9.17 -3.01 1.95
CA GLY A 169 10.52 -2.51 2.08
C GLY A 169 10.95 -2.21 3.51
N ASN A 170 12.26 -2.27 3.76
CA ASN A 170 12.88 -1.90 5.02
C ASN A 170 13.69 -0.61 4.83
N SER A 171 13.77 0.30 5.82
CA SER A 171 14.68 1.45 5.76
C SER A 171 14.45 2.33 4.51
N MET A 172 15.49 2.59 3.72
CA MET A 172 15.39 3.24 2.41
C MET A 172 14.37 2.57 1.48
N GLY A 173 14.33 1.23 1.48
CA GLY A 173 13.35 0.46 0.72
C GLY A 173 11.92 0.69 1.22
N GLY A 174 11.74 0.87 2.52
CA GLY A 174 10.46 1.27 3.10
C GLY A 174 10.03 2.65 2.60
N SER A 175 10.95 3.62 2.54
CA SER A 175 10.68 4.95 1.97
C SER A 175 10.28 4.87 0.49
N GLY A 176 10.98 4.02 -0.28
CA GLY A 176 10.66 3.78 -1.70
C GLY A 176 9.30 3.11 -1.89
N ALA A 177 8.95 2.12 -1.09
CA ALA A 177 7.64 1.48 -1.11
C ALA A 177 6.52 2.48 -0.74
N LEU A 178 6.76 3.34 0.27
CA LEU A 178 5.85 4.43 0.62
C LEU A 178 5.61 5.36 -0.58
N GLY A 179 6.66 5.87 -1.24
CA GLY A 179 6.49 6.82 -2.33
C GLY A 179 5.96 6.23 -3.64
N ILE A 180 6.46 5.06 -4.03
CA ILE A 180 6.15 4.45 -5.32
C ILE A 180 4.82 3.69 -5.29
N ALA A 181 4.57 2.90 -4.24
CA ALA A 181 3.42 2.01 -4.20
C ALA A 181 2.15 2.71 -3.67
N MET A 182 2.26 3.61 -2.70
CA MET A 182 1.07 4.23 -2.11
C MET A 182 0.30 5.14 -3.07
N CYS A 183 0.98 5.74 -4.05
CA CYS A 183 0.33 6.51 -5.12
C CYS A 183 -0.20 5.64 -6.29
N ARG A 184 -0.08 4.31 -6.19
CA ARG A 184 -0.43 3.33 -7.23
C ARG A 184 -1.39 2.26 -6.71
N GLY A 185 -2.49 2.70 -6.09
CA GLY A 185 -3.58 1.82 -5.67
C GLY A 185 -4.40 1.19 -6.83
N ASP A 186 -4.01 1.45 -8.07
CA ASP A 186 -4.41 0.74 -9.29
C ASP A 186 -3.50 -0.46 -9.62
N LEU A 187 -2.34 -0.57 -8.95
CA LEU A 187 -1.34 -1.62 -9.15
C LEU A 187 -1.08 -2.43 -7.87
N PHE A 188 -1.13 -1.81 -6.68
CA PHE A 188 -0.81 -2.47 -5.41
C PHE A 188 -2.05 -2.59 -4.52
N ALA A 189 -2.33 -3.82 -4.07
CA ALA A 189 -3.42 -4.10 -3.14
C ALA A 189 -3.12 -3.51 -1.76
N ALA A 190 -1.92 -3.75 -1.25
CA ALA A 190 -1.45 -3.30 0.05
C ALA A 190 0.08 -3.13 0.09
N VAL A 191 0.57 -2.37 1.07
CA VAL A 191 1.98 -2.02 1.28
C VAL A 191 2.36 -2.33 2.72
N LYS A 192 3.52 -2.96 2.94
CA LYS A 192 4.09 -3.14 4.28
C LYS A 192 5.50 -2.53 4.35
N VAL A 193 5.77 -1.74 5.37
CA VAL A 193 7.08 -1.12 5.55
C VAL A 193 7.60 -1.35 6.96
N ASN A 194 8.91 -1.60 7.06
CA ASN A 194 9.63 -1.71 8.32
C ASN A 194 10.64 -0.57 8.41
N VAL A 195 10.61 0.16 9.52
CA VAL A 195 11.49 1.30 9.86
C VAL A 195 11.78 2.19 8.66
N PRO A 196 10.77 2.67 7.91
CA PRO A 196 11.03 3.38 6.66
C PRO A 196 11.82 4.65 6.96
N ALA A 197 12.95 4.82 6.29
CA ALA A 197 13.93 5.87 6.56
C ALA A 197 13.56 7.23 5.94
N GLY A 198 12.31 7.62 6.11
CA GLY A 198 11.72 8.84 5.58
C GLY A 198 10.32 8.62 5.03
N VAL A 199 9.37 9.45 5.47
CA VAL A 199 7.98 9.40 5.02
C VAL A 199 7.66 10.44 3.95
N ARG A 200 8.60 11.37 3.69
CA ARG A 200 8.38 12.51 2.78
C ARG A 200 8.11 12.08 1.35
N HIS A 201 8.68 10.96 0.90
CA HIS A 201 8.44 10.43 -0.44
C HIS A 201 6.95 10.17 -0.68
N LEU A 202 6.24 9.59 0.28
CA LEU A 202 4.79 9.42 0.23
C LEU A 202 4.05 10.76 0.33
N VAL A 203 4.45 11.61 1.27
CA VAL A 203 3.79 12.92 1.47
C VAL A 203 3.80 13.74 0.18
N ASP A 204 4.94 13.74 -0.51
CA ASP A 204 5.15 14.46 -1.76
C ASP A 204 4.39 13.82 -2.94
N ARG A 205 4.49 12.49 -3.13
CA ARG A 205 3.88 11.82 -4.29
C ARG A 205 2.38 11.70 -4.21
N CYS A 206 1.83 11.66 -3.00
CA CYS A 206 0.39 11.61 -2.79
C CYS A 206 -0.23 13.00 -2.53
N ASP A 207 0.57 14.06 -2.50
CA ASP A 207 0.14 15.45 -2.20
C ASP A 207 -0.65 15.56 -0.88
N LEU A 208 -0.13 14.97 0.20
CA LEU A 208 -0.91 14.83 1.44
C LEU A 208 -1.11 16.12 2.24
N GLU A 209 -0.24 17.11 2.05
CA GLU A 209 -0.22 18.35 2.83
C GLU A 209 -0.96 19.51 2.17
N HIS A 210 -1.20 19.45 0.86
CA HIS A 210 -1.89 20.52 0.16
C HIS A 210 -3.36 20.18 -0.02
N THR A 211 -4.20 21.22 -0.03
CA THR A 211 -5.59 21.10 -0.45
C THR A 211 -5.60 20.85 -1.96
N VAL A 212 -5.49 19.58 -2.36
CA VAL A 212 -5.55 19.02 -3.72
C VAL A 212 -5.22 20.04 -4.80
N LEU A 213 -3.97 20.07 -5.27
CA LEU A 213 -3.61 20.85 -6.46
C LEU A 213 -4.65 20.58 -7.57
N ASN A 214 -5.31 21.64 -8.07
CA ASN A 214 -6.44 21.53 -9.00
C ASN A 214 -6.15 20.55 -10.14
N GLY A 215 -6.89 19.43 -10.17
CA GLY A 215 -6.78 18.41 -11.22
C GLY A 215 -5.78 17.28 -10.94
N PHE A 216 -5.05 17.29 -9.82
CA PHE A 216 -4.26 16.15 -9.38
C PHE A 216 -5.15 15.11 -8.70
N SER A 217 -5.04 13.85 -9.13
CA SER A 217 -5.74 12.73 -8.50
C SER A 217 -4.87 11.49 -8.56
N ILE A 218 -4.88 10.72 -7.48
CA ILE A 218 -4.32 9.37 -7.43
C ILE A 218 -5.45 8.35 -7.30
N PRO A 219 -5.26 7.09 -7.73
CA PRO A 219 -6.14 5.99 -7.34
C PRO A 219 -6.23 5.89 -5.83
N ASP A 220 -7.35 5.36 -5.30
CA ASP A 220 -7.48 5.06 -3.87
C ASP A 220 -6.26 4.24 -3.38
N PRO A 221 -5.46 4.74 -2.42
CA PRO A 221 -4.21 4.11 -2.05
C PRO A 221 -4.33 2.63 -1.62
N PRO A 222 -3.22 1.89 -1.60
CA PRO A 222 -3.12 0.61 -0.90
C PRO A 222 -3.41 0.73 0.61
N VAL A 223 -3.79 -0.38 1.25
CA VAL A 223 -3.76 -0.49 2.72
C VAL A 223 -2.30 -0.49 3.16
N LEU A 224 -1.95 0.37 4.13
CA LEU A 224 -0.59 0.45 4.68
C LEU A 224 -0.47 -0.32 6.01
N VAL A 225 0.57 -1.12 6.14
CA VAL A 225 1.06 -1.68 7.40
C VAL A 225 2.44 -1.08 7.68
N ASP A 226 2.56 -0.28 8.74
CA ASP A 226 3.79 0.43 9.12
C ASP A 226 4.34 -0.09 10.44
N TYR A 227 5.59 -0.57 10.43
CA TYR A 227 6.34 -0.87 11.65
C TYR A 227 7.44 0.16 11.81
N SER A 228 7.45 0.90 12.92
CA SER A 228 8.37 2.03 13.12
C SER A 228 8.94 2.06 14.53
N ALA A 229 10.09 2.71 14.74
CA ALA A 229 10.74 2.71 16.04
C ALA A 229 11.03 4.14 16.50
N GLN A 230 10.50 4.55 17.64
CA GLN A 230 10.72 5.90 18.14
C GLN A 230 12.19 6.16 18.47
N ASN A 231 12.94 5.13 18.87
CA ASN A 231 14.37 5.20 19.13
C ASN A 231 15.23 5.01 17.88
N ASP A 232 14.64 4.98 16.69
CA ASP A 232 15.35 5.01 15.41
C ASP A 232 15.40 6.43 14.85
N PRO A 233 16.60 7.04 14.70
CA PRO A 233 16.73 8.39 14.15
C PRO A 233 16.19 8.51 12.72
N TRP A 234 16.12 7.41 11.96
CA TRP A 234 15.56 7.41 10.60
C TRP A 234 14.04 7.55 10.56
N SER A 235 13.35 7.40 11.71
CA SER A 235 11.91 7.67 11.84
C SER A 235 11.58 9.16 11.97
N ALA A 236 12.54 10.05 11.71
CA ALA A 236 12.31 11.50 11.73
C ALA A 236 11.16 11.87 10.77
N GLY A 237 10.15 12.58 11.32
CA GLY A 237 8.95 12.99 10.58
C GLY A 237 7.82 11.97 10.56
N HIS A 238 7.94 10.81 11.24
CA HIS A 238 6.88 9.80 11.25
C HIS A 238 5.56 10.28 11.82
N GLN A 239 5.54 11.24 12.76
CA GLN A 239 4.30 11.87 13.23
C GLN A 239 3.44 12.41 12.07
N HIS A 240 4.08 12.89 11.00
CA HIS A 240 3.37 13.34 9.81
C HIS A 240 2.71 12.20 9.06
N LEU A 241 3.32 11.01 8.98
CA LEU A 241 2.69 9.85 8.36
C LEU A 241 1.38 9.50 9.08
N TYR A 242 1.42 9.35 10.40
CA TYR A 242 0.24 9.01 11.20
C TYR A 242 -0.87 10.05 11.08
N ARG A 243 -0.52 11.34 11.22
CA ARG A 243 -1.47 12.44 11.10
C ARG A 243 -2.08 12.52 9.69
N LEU A 244 -1.24 12.55 8.65
CA LEU A 244 -1.69 12.78 7.27
C LEU A 244 -2.48 11.59 6.72
N MET A 245 -2.15 10.35 7.10
CA MET A 245 -2.96 9.17 6.75
C MET A 245 -4.35 9.25 7.38
N SER A 246 -4.44 9.69 8.64
CA SER A 246 -5.73 9.89 9.34
C SER A 246 -6.55 11.03 8.71
N GLU A 247 -5.97 12.22 8.53
CA GLU A 247 -6.63 13.39 7.93
C GLU A 247 -7.15 13.09 6.52
N ASN A 248 -6.39 12.31 5.74
CA ASN A 248 -6.80 11.91 4.41
C ASN A 248 -7.77 10.72 4.40
N ARG A 249 -8.04 10.05 5.52
CA ARG A 249 -8.84 8.82 5.63
C ARG A 249 -8.25 7.65 4.83
N TYR A 250 -6.93 7.50 4.80
CA TYR A 250 -6.26 6.35 4.18
C TYR A 250 -6.12 5.20 5.17
N ALA A 251 -6.29 3.97 4.71
CA ALA A 251 -6.20 2.81 5.57
C ALA A 251 -4.75 2.56 6.00
N MET A 252 -4.51 2.60 7.30
CA MET A 252 -3.20 2.33 7.91
C MET A 252 -3.38 1.53 9.20
N LEU A 253 -2.54 0.53 9.38
CA LEU A 253 -2.27 -0.12 10.65
C LEU A 253 -0.82 0.19 11.03
N GLY A 254 -0.64 0.89 12.14
CA GLY A 254 0.69 1.32 12.59
C GLY A 254 1.09 0.63 13.87
N TYR A 255 2.36 0.27 13.99
CA TYR A 255 2.95 -0.44 15.11
C TYR A 255 4.31 0.17 15.44
N TRP A 256 4.57 0.46 16.72
CA TRP A 256 5.88 0.96 17.12
C TRP A 256 6.39 0.39 18.44
N GLY A 257 7.71 0.50 18.65
CA GLY A 257 8.40 0.07 19.86
C GLY A 257 9.89 0.37 19.80
N ASN A 258 10.60 0.11 20.89
CA ASN A 258 12.02 0.46 21.06
C ASN A 258 12.99 -0.50 20.35
N PHE A 259 12.66 -0.99 19.16
CA PHE A 259 13.49 -1.95 18.43
C PHE A 259 14.57 -1.29 17.55
N GLY A 260 14.72 0.03 17.58
CA GLY A 260 15.71 0.76 16.78
C GLY A 260 15.54 0.49 15.28
N HIS A 261 16.64 0.53 14.52
CA HIS A 261 16.62 0.27 13.07
C HIS A 261 16.63 -1.23 12.73
N ALA A 262 15.83 -2.03 13.45
CA ALA A 262 15.79 -3.48 13.29
C ALA A 262 15.17 -3.90 11.95
N ASN A 263 15.69 -5.00 11.41
CA ASN A 263 15.20 -5.65 10.20
C ASN A 263 14.82 -7.14 10.44
N ASP A 264 14.85 -7.57 11.71
CA ASP A 264 14.53 -8.91 12.17
C ASP A 264 13.19 -8.91 12.90
N ASP A 265 12.24 -9.71 12.42
CA ASP A 265 10.93 -9.87 13.05
C ASP A 265 11.04 -10.34 14.51
N GLU A 266 12.00 -11.21 14.86
CA GLU A 266 12.17 -11.69 16.25
C GLU A 266 12.64 -10.57 17.20
N VAL A 267 13.32 -9.55 16.68
CA VAL A 267 13.71 -8.36 17.45
C VAL A 267 12.53 -7.41 17.59
N ILE A 268 11.79 -7.18 16.51
CA ILE A 268 10.62 -6.30 16.49
C ILE A 268 9.52 -6.87 17.42
N GLU A 269 9.22 -8.16 17.34
CA GLU A 269 8.16 -8.82 18.12
C GLU A 269 8.40 -8.79 19.63
N LYS A 270 9.67 -8.77 20.10
CA LYS A 270 9.98 -8.61 21.53
C LYS A 270 9.46 -7.28 22.06
N GLU A 271 9.63 -6.23 21.25
CA GLU A 271 9.26 -4.86 21.61
C GLU A 271 7.79 -4.56 21.30
N ASN A 272 7.21 -5.13 20.24
CA ASN A 272 5.79 -5.02 19.95
C ASN A 272 5.26 -6.33 19.35
N ASP A 273 4.57 -7.14 20.16
CA ASP A 273 4.06 -8.45 19.74
C ASP A 273 2.69 -8.36 19.02
N LEU A 274 2.16 -7.17 18.76
CA LEU A 274 1.02 -6.98 17.85
C LEU A 274 1.44 -6.91 16.38
N VAL A 275 2.73 -6.78 16.07
CA VAL A 275 3.18 -6.91 14.68
C VAL A 275 2.77 -8.27 14.11
N HIS A 276 2.49 -8.30 12.82
CA HIS A 276 1.95 -9.44 12.08
C HIS A 276 0.54 -9.90 12.53
N SER A 277 -0.12 -9.15 13.42
CA SER A 277 -1.52 -9.45 13.78
C SER A 277 -2.50 -9.26 12.61
N PHE A 278 -2.09 -8.54 11.56
CA PHE A 278 -2.87 -8.34 10.34
C PHE A 278 -2.20 -9.06 9.17
N ASP A 279 -2.95 -9.95 8.52
CA ASP A 279 -2.54 -10.59 7.28
C ASP A 279 -2.70 -9.61 6.11
N LEU A 280 -1.59 -9.06 5.63
CA LEU A 280 -1.55 -8.14 4.48
C LEU A 280 -2.18 -8.78 3.23
N PHE A 281 -2.06 -10.10 3.08
CA PHE A 281 -2.41 -10.84 1.86
C PHE A 281 -3.91 -11.11 1.72
N GLN A 282 -4.71 -10.80 2.74
CA GLN A 282 -6.17 -10.83 2.63
C GLN A 282 -6.72 -9.67 1.78
N VAL A 283 -5.93 -8.61 1.57
CA VAL A 283 -6.32 -7.43 0.79
C VAL A 283 -6.19 -7.72 -0.72
N ALA A 284 -7.17 -7.26 -1.50
CA ALA A 284 -7.16 -7.35 -2.96
C ALA A 284 -7.57 -6.02 -3.62
N LEU A 285 -7.07 -5.74 -4.83
CA LEU A 285 -7.39 -4.53 -5.59
C LEU A 285 -8.85 -4.46 -6.04
N ASN A 286 -9.48 -5.60 -6.30
CA ASN A 286 -10.87 -5.66 -6.75
C ASN A 286 -11.88 -5.72 -5.59
N GLN A 287 -11.45 -5.39 -4.37
CA GLN A 287 -12.31 -5.35 -3.20
C GLN A 287 -12.21 -3.98 -2.52
N PRO A 288 -13.35 -3.41 -2.10
CA PRO A 288 -13.35 -2.29 -1.18
C PRO A 288 -12.72 -2.67 0.16
N TYR A 289 -12.24 -1.66 0.88
CA TYR A 289 -11.71 -1.84 2.23
C TYR A 289 -12.10 -0.65 3.13
N PRO A 290 -12.19 -0.86 4.46
CA PRO A 290 -12.41 0.22 5.41
C PRO A 290 -11.09 0.90 5.77
N ALA A 291 -11.10 2.23 5.85
CA ALA A 291 -10.12 3.01 6.57
C ALA A 291 -10.72 3.39 7.94
N PHE A 292 -10.02 3.00 9.00
CA PHE A 292 -10.35 3.33 10.38
C PHE A 292 -9.57 4.57 10.81
N THR A 293 -10.24 5.53 11.43
CA THR A 293 -9.62 6.76 11.95
C THR A 293 -10.27 7.15 13.28
N ASN A 294 -9.59 7.97 14.08
CA ASN A 294 -10.10 8.48 15.36
C ASN A 294 -10.58 7.35 16.29
N ALA A 295 -9.79 6.27 16.41
CA ALA A 295 -10.16 5.17 17.26
C ALA A 295 -9.84 5.47 18.73
N ASP A 296 -10.75 5.14 19.65
CA ASP A 296 -10.53 5.32 21.09
C ASP A 296 -9.54 4.30 21.71
N THR A 297 -9.03 3.39 20.88
CA THR A 297 -8.03 2.39 21.24
C THR A 297 -6.65 2.72 20.67
N ASP A 298 -6.52 3.77 19.85
CA ASP A 298 -5.23 4.21 19.33
C ASP A 298 -4.34 4.73 20.47
N ASP A 299 -3.09 4.26 20.50
CA ASP A 299 -2.09 4.77 21.44
C ASP A 299 -1.61 6.16 21.00
N THR A 300 -1.10 6.94 21.94
CA THR A 300 -0.48 8.23 21.61
C THR A 300 0.78 8.01 20.78
N VAL A 301 0.79 8.57 19.57
CA VAL A 301 1.96 8.54 18.66
C VAL A 301 3.20 9.08 19.40
N PRO A 302 4.33 8.36 19.40
CA PRO A 302 5.45 8.62 20.32
C PRO A 302 6.38 9.78 19.89
N TRP A 303 6.08 10.44 18.77
CA TRP A 303 6.85 11.58 18.25
C TRP A 303 6.02 12.87 18.34
N ALA A 304 6.61 13.94 18.89
CA ALA A 304 6.02 15.27 18.86
C ALA A 304 6.13 15.93 17.48
N ASP A 305 5.45 17.06 17.28
CA ASP A 305 5.50 17.83 16.04
C ASP A 305 6.91 18.32 15.68
N ASP A 306 7.75 18.60 16.69
CA ASP A 306 9.17 18.99 16.50
C ASP A 306 10.11 17.78 16.28
N GLY A 307 9.55 16.56 16.22
CA GLY A 307 10.29 15.31 16.04
C GLY A 307 10.90 14.73 17.32
N SER A 308 10.76 15.39 18.46
CA SER A 308 11.24 14.85 19.74
C SER A 308 10.42 13.62 20.17
N ILE A 309 11.07 12.68 20.84
CA ILE A 309 10.42 11.49 21.38
C ILE A 309 9.72 11.86 22.69
N ILE A 310 8.41 11.65 22.77
CA ILE A 310 7.60 11.93 23.95
C ILE A 310 7.26 10.69 24.78
N SER A 311 7.47 9.50 24.23
CA SER A 311 7.29 8.23 24.93
C SER A 311 8.17 7.12 24.34
N ASP A 312 8.66 6.24 25.20
CA ASP A 312 9.39 5.03 24.84
C ASP A 312 8.48 3.78 24.86
N ALA A 313 7.17 3.95 25.10
CA ALA A 313 6.22 2.85 25.10
C ALA A 313 5.98 2.30 23.68
N ALA A 314 5.89 0.97 23.57
CA ALA A 314 5.34 0.34 22.37
C ALA A 314 3.84 0.66 22.26
N GLY A 315 3.37 0.81 21.03
CA GLY A 315 1.98 1.20 20.78
C GLY A 315 1.51 0.85 19.38
N GLN A 316 0.25 1.17 19.12
CA GLN A 316 -0.39 0.91 17.84
C GLN A 316 -1.43 1.97 17.47
N VAL A 317 -1.74 2.04 16.17
CA VAL A 317 -2.99 2.62 15.68
C VAL A 317 -3.71 1.61 14.79
N ASN A 318 -5.03 1.53 14.92
CA ASN A 318 -5.95 0.68 14.15
C ASN A 318 -5.68 -0.84 14.17
N ALA A 319 -4.69 -1.33 14.92
CA ALA A 319 -4.22 -2.71 14.90
C ALA A 319 -5.27 -3.74 15.35
N TYR A 320 -6.31 -3.32 16.06
CA TYR A 320 -7.38 -4.21 16.53
C TYR A 320 -8.51 -4.41 15.52
N PHE A 321 -8.70 -3.53 14.53
CA PHE A 321 -9.86 -3.64 13.64
C PHE A 321 -9.66 -4.70 12.56
N ARG A 322 -10.66 -5.55 12.34
CA ARG A 322 -10.69 -6.57 11.29
C ARG A 322 -11.95 -6.42 10.46
N TRP A 323 -11.85 -6.78 9.19
CA TRP A 323 -12.98 -6.83 8.29
C TRP A 323 -13.00 -8.11 7.48
N GLY A 324 -14.20 -8.54 7.11
CA GLY A 324 -14.42 -9.63 6.18
C GLY A 324 -14.52 -9.15 4.74
N LYS A 325 -14.82 -10.08 3.83
CA LYS A 325 -15.07 -9.77 2.42
C LYS A 325 -16.25 -8.79 2.29
N VAL A 326 -16.04 -7.70 1.54
CA VAL A 326 -17.08 -6.71 1.26
C VAL A 326 -18.00 -7.22 0.15
N GLU A 327 -19.30 -7.16 0.41
CA GLU A 327 -20.35 -7.37 -0.60
C GLU A 327 -20.79 -6.02 -1.15
N GLU A 328 -20.54 -5.78 -2.43
CA GLU A 328 -20.82 -4.49 -3.08
C GLU A 328 -21.77 -4.68 -4.28
N GLY A 329 -22.86 -3.92 -4.26
CA GLY A 329 -23.76 -3.65 -5.38
C GLY A 329 -23.81 -2.15 -5.69
N GLU A 330 -24.59 -1.75 -6.70
CA GLU A 330 -24.64 -0.35 -7.17
C GLU A 330 -25.20 0.65 -6.15
N LYS A 331 -26.00 0.18 -5.19
CA LYS A 331 -26.70 1.02 -4.19
C LYS A 331 -26.65 0.46 -2.78
N HIS A 332 -25.86 -0.58 -2.58
CA HIS A 332 -25.80 -1.32 -1.33
C HIS A 332 -24.38 -1.85 -1.13
N ILE A 333 -23.85 -1.65 0.07
CA ILE A 333 -22.58 -2.22 0.51
C ILE A 333 -22.81 -2.90 1.85
N GLU A 334 -22.18 -4.04 2.04
CA GLU A 334 -22.14 -4.75 3.30
C GLU A 334 -20.72 -5.19 3.63
N ILE A 335 -20.26 -4.85 4.83
CA ILE A 335 -18.92 -5.19 5.32
C ILE A 335 -19.01 -5.83 6.71
N PRO A 336 -18.54 -7.07 6.88
CA PRO A 336 -18.36 -7.66 8.20
C PRO A 336 -17.22 -6.96 8.93
N LEU A 337 -17.44 -6.56 10.18
CA LEU A 337 -16.48 -5.86 11.03
C LEU A 337 -16.42 -6.52 12.41
N ARG A 338 -15.21 -6.61 12.96
CA ARG A 338 -14.96 -7.09 14.33
C ARG A 338 -13.65 -6.55 14.88
N LEU A 339 -13.43 -6.74 16.17
CA LEU A 339 -12.12 -6.58 16.80
C LEU A 339 -11.35 -7.90 16.80
N LEU A 340 -10.03 -7.80 16.71
CA LEU A 340 -9.08 -8.87 16.98
C LEU A 340 -9.29 -9.35 18.43
N SER A 341 -9.25 -10.67 18.64
CA SER A 341 -9.51 -11.27 19.95
C SER A 341 -8.26 -11.98 20.53
N PRO A 342 -8.16 -12.12 21.86
CA PRO A 342 -7.09 -12.88 22.51
C PRO A 342 -7.02 -14.35 22.09
N ASP A 343 -8.13 -14.91 21.60
CA ASP A 343 -8.20 -16.31 21.12
C ASP A 343 -7.43 -16.50 19.81
N GLU A 344 -7.19 -15.42 19.05
CA GLU A 344 -6.45 -15.43 17.78
C GLU A 344 -4.94 -15.21 17.99
N ARG A 345 -4.54 -14.52 19.06
CA ARG A 345 -3.15 -14.18 19.34
C ARG A 345 -2.92 -13.85 20.81
N MET A 346 -1.91 -14.46 21.42
CA MET A 346 -1.38 -14.00 22.70
C MET A 346 -0.56 -12.73 22.49
N SER A 347 -0.76 -11.72 23.34
CA SER A 347 0.02 -10.48 23.29
C SER A 347 0.08 -9.84 24.68
N LYS A 348 1.13 -9.04 24.92
CA LYS A 348 1.27 -8.17 26.09
C LYS A 348 0.32 -6.97 26.07
N PHE A 349 -0.25 -6.66 24.90
CA PHE A 349 -1.28 -5.65 24.77
C PHE A 349 -2.64 -6.16 25.25
N VAL A 350 -3.42 -5.27 25.85
CA VAL A 350 -4.78 -5.58 26.30
C VAL A 350 -5.73 -5.41 25.13
N PHE A 351 -6.30 -6.52 24.66
CA PHE A 351 -7.27 -6.48 23.58
C PHE A 351 -8.58 -5.83 24.05
N PRO A 352 -9.10 -4.81 23.36
CA PRO A 352 -10.37 -4.19 23.71
C PRO A 352 -11.54 -5.19 23.54
N GLN A 353 -12.58 -5.02 24.36
CA GLN A 353 -13.88 -5.70 24.13
C GLN A 353 -14.71 -4.93 23.09
N THR A 354 -14.62 -3.60 23.15
CA THR A 354 -15.27 -2.64 22.27
C THR A 354 -14.30 -1.53 21.91
N ALA A 355 -14.44 -0.95 20.73
CA ALA A 355 -13.69 0.23 20.31
C ALA A 355 -14.58 1.14 19.46
N LYS A 356 -14.53 2.45 19.69
CA LYS A 356 -15.16 3.45 18.80
C LYS A 356 -14.17 3.85 17.73
N THR A 357 -14.65 4.03 16.50
CA THR A 357 -13.84 4.52 15.38
C THR A 357 -14.73 5.15 14.31
N ASP A 358 -14.15 6.05 13.53
CA ASP A 358 -14.73 6.50 12.28
C ASP A 358 -14.37 5.50 11.17
N ILE A 359 -15.36 5.14 10.34
CA ILE A 359 -15.16 4.17 9.25
C ILE A 359 -15.41 4.86 7.92
N THR A 360 -14.40 4.89 7.06
CA THR A 360 -14.50 5.38 5.67
C THR A 360 -14.30 4.22 4.70
N LEU A 361 -15.26 3.96 3.82
CA LEU A 361 -15.07 2.95 2.77
C LEU A 361 -14.28 3.51 1.59
N ARG A 362 -13.34 2.70 1.11
CA ARG A 362 -12.40 3.04 0.04
C ARG A 362 -12.41 1.98 -1.05
N ARG A 363 -11.95 2.36 -2.24
CA ARG A 363 -11.77 1.47 -3.39
C ARG A 363 -13.09 0.78 -3.81
N LEU A 364 -14.18 1.54 -3.78
CA LEU A 364 -15.49 1.10 -4.27
C LEU A 364 -15.42 0.82 -5.78
N GLN A 365 -15.97 -0.31 -6.22
CA GLN A 365 -15.89 -0.76 -7.62
C GLN A 365 -17.19 -0.54 -8.39
N LYS A 366 -18.34 -0.58 -7.70
CA LYS A 366 -19.68 -0.53 -8.31
C LYS A 366 -20.54 0.58 -7.72
N CYS A 367 -20.35 0.87 -6.44
CA CYS A 367 -21.07 1.92 -5.73
C CYS A 367 -20.31 3.23 -5.85
N HIS A 368 -21.03 4.30 -6.19
CA HIS A 368 -20.47 5.64 -6.26
C HIS A 368 -21.40 6.61 -5.54
N PHE A 369 -20.85 7.36 -4.60
CA PHE A 369 -21.59 8.37 -3.86
C PHE A 369 -21.28 9.75 -4.47
N PRO A 370 -22.29 10.48 -4.99
CA PRO A 370 -22.05 11.84 -5.46
C PRO A 370 -21.68 12.73 -4.27
N PRO A 371 -20.82 13.74 -4.46
CA PRO A 371 -20.57 14.75 -3.43
C PRO A 371 -21.87 15.35 -2.89
N GLY A 372 -22.01 15.41 -1.56
CA GLY A 372 -23.24 15.87 -0.90
C GLY A 372 -24.39 14.85 -0.90
N GLY A 373 -24.19 13.65 -1.45
CA GLY A 373 -25.19 12.58 -1.48
C GLY A 373 -25.46 12.02 -0.08
N GLN A 374 -26.73 11.79 0.25
CA GLN A 374 -27.11 11.15 1.51
C GLN A 374 -27.01 9.62 1.42
N VAL A 375 -26.49 9.03 2.48
CA VAL A 375 -26.28 7.59 2.64
C VAL A 375 -26.84 7.16 3.97
N THR A 376 -27.76 6.21 3.97
CA THR A 376 -28.21 5.58 5.21
C THR A 376 -27.35 4.38 5.53
N TRP A 377 -27.13 4.15 6.82
CA TRP A 377 -26.29 3.07 7.30
C TRP A 377 -26.89 2.39 8.51
N LYS A 378 -26.51 1.13 8.72
CA LYS A 378 -26.89 0.31 9.88
C LYS A 378 -25.72 -0.55 10.32
N PHE A 379 -25.52 -0.65 11.63
CA PHE A 379 -24.56 -1.54 12.26
C PHE A 379 -25.17 -2.14 13.53
N GLY A 380 -25.58 -3.42 13.47
CA GLY A 380 -26.35 -4.05 14.53
C GLY A 380 -27.70 -3.34 14.76
N SER A 381 -27.95 -2.84 15.97
CA SER A 381 -29.13 -2.05 16.33
C SER A 381 -28.98 -0.55 16.08
N CYS A 382 -27.77 -0.08 15.80
CA CYS A 382 -27.48 1.33 15.51
C CYS A 382 -27.66 1.60 14.01
N GLY A 383 -28.01 2.84 13.68
CA GLY A 383 -28.10 3.30 12.30
C GLY A 383 -28.30 4.81 12.23
N GLY A 384 -28.19 5.35 11.03
CA GLY A 384 -28.35 6.78 10.80
C GLY A 384 -28.18 7.13 9.33
N SER A 385 -28.01 8.42 9.06
CA SER A 385 -27.60 8.93 7.76
C SER A 385 -26.32 9.75 7.88
N VAL A 386 -25.54 9.75 6.82
CA VAL A 386 -24.33 10.57 6.63
C VAL A 386 -24.34 11.14 5.23
N THR A 387 -23.53 12.17 5.01
CA THR A 387 -23.39 12.83 3.72
C THR A 387 -22.00 12.54 3.16
N ALA A 388 -21.93 12.15 1.89
CA ALA A 388 -20.65 11.99 1.19
C ALA A 388 -19.94 13.33 1.05
N ASP A 389 -18.62 13.35 1.27
CA ASP A 389 -17.82 14.57 1.20
C ASP A 389 -17.60 15.07 -0.25
N GLU A 390 -16.81 16.13 -0.43
CA GLU A 390 -16.48 16.68 -1.75
C GLU A 390 -15.77 15.69 -2.70
N ARG A 391 -15.16 14.64 -2.15
CA ARG A 391 -14.51 13.55 -2.89
C ARG A 391 -15.44 12.35 -3.10
N GLY A 392 -16.68 12.40 -2.62
CA GLY A 392 -17.62 11.28 -2.64
C GLY A 392 -17.30 10.18 -1.63
N LEU A 393 -16.43 10.45 -0.63
CA LEU A 393 -16.13 9.52 0.45
C LEU A 393 -17.22 9.58 1.52
N VAL A 394 -17.63 8.42 2.00
CA VAL A 394 -18.62 8.26 3.07
C VAL A 394 -17.90 7.82 4.34
N THR A 395 -17.96 8.69 5.36
CA THR A 395 -17.41 8.41 6.69
C THR A 395 -18.55 8.28 7.69
N ILE A 396 -18.61 7.16 8.40
CA ILE A 396 -19.56 6.98 9.48
C ILE A 396 -18.81 7.20 10.79
N PRO A 397 -19.18 8.22 11.59
CA PRO A 397 -18.42 8.59 12.75
C PRO A 397 -18.71 7.68 13.94
N GLN A 398 -17.66 7.39 14.72
CA GLN A 398 -17.73 6.85 16.08
C GLN A 398 -18.60 5.60 16.23
N ILE A 399 -18.51 4.67 15.28
CA ILE A 399 -19.12 3.34 15.39
C ILE A 399 -18.41 2.56 16.49
N THR A 400 -19.17 2.02 17.44
CA THR A 400 -18.68 1.03 18.40
C THR A 400 -18.59 -0.35 17.73
N VAL A 401 -17.38 -0.82 17.47
CA VAL A 401 -17.07 -2.18 16.99
C VAL A 401 -16.80 -3.09 18.20
N GLU A 402 -17.19 -4.35 18.10
CA GLU A 402 -17.03 -5.36 19.15
C GLU A 402 -16.21 -6.55 18.63
N ARG A 403 -15.75 -7.44 19.52
CA ARG A 403 -15.09 -8.70 19.11
C ARG A 403 -16.02 -9.62 18.31
N GLN A 404 -17.31 -9.61 18.62
CA GLN A 404 -18.30 -10.34 17.82
C GLN A 404 -18.51 -9.63 16.49
N GLU A 405 -18.40 -10.39 15.40
CA GLU A 405 -18.64 -9.86 14.06
C GLU A 405 -20.06 -9.33 13.90
N LYS A 406 -20.15 -8.10 13.37
CA LYS A 406 -21.39 -7.47 12.94
C LYS A 406 -21.20 -6.91 11.55
N ARG A 407 -22.29 -6.81 10.79
CA ARG A 407 -22.29 -6.27 9.43
C ARG A 407 -22.65 -4.79 9.45
N LEU A 408 -21.78 -3.97 8.88
CA LEU A 408 -22.07 -2.58 8.53
C LEU A 408 -22.68 -2.56 7.13
N ILE A 409 -23.87 -2.00 7.04
CA ILE A 409 -24.67 -1.94 5.81
C ILE A 409 -24.84 -0.48 5.43
N LEU A 410 -24.55 -0.12 4.18
CA LEU A 410 -24.80 1.20 3.61
C LEU A 410 -25.81 1.09 2.45
N HIS A 411 -26.71 2.07 2.35
CA HIS A 411 -27.68 2.20 1.26
C HIS A 411 -27.64 3.61 0.65
N CYS A 412 -27.60 3.67 -0.68
CA CYS A 412 -27.72 4.94 -1.42
C CYS A 412 -29.21 5.27 -1.63
N GLU A 413 -29.70 6.36 -1.05
CA GLU A 413 -31.11 6.72 -1.17
C GLU A 413 -31.45 7.48 -2.47
N ASN A 414 -30.49 8.14 -3.13
CA ASN A 414 -30.74 8.85 -4.37
C ASN A 414 -29.48 8.97 -5.25
N MET A 415 -29.41 8.19 -6.34
CA MET A 415 -28.53 8.53 -7.45
C MET A 415 -29.25 9.58 -8.29
N ALA A 416 -28.94 10.87 -8.11
CA ALA A 416 -29.31 11.85 -9.13
C ALA A 416 -28.73 11.35 -10.47
N LYS A 417 -29.59 11.20 -11.48
CA LYS A 417 -29.16 10.80 -12.82
C LYS A 417 -28.01 11.70 -13.23
N GLN A 418 -26.89 11.11 -13.66
CA GLN A 418 -25.83 11.87 -14.32
C GLN A 418 -26.48 12.77 -15.37
N PRO A 419 -26.10 14.06 -15.47
CA PRO A 419 -26.60 14.90 -16.55
C PRO A 419 -26.15 14.26 -17.86
N ASP A 420 -27.12 13.91 -18.72
CA ASP A 420 -26.86 13.42 -20.06
C ASP A 420 -25.81 14.32 -20.72
N LYS A 421 -24.71 13.72 -21.19
CA LYS A 421 -23.77 14.39 -22.10
C LYS A 421 -24.61 14.87 -23.28
N LYS A 422 -24.93 16.15 -23.32
CA LYS A 422 -25.50 16.79 -24.50
C LYS A 422 -24.48 16.60 -25.62
N GLU A 423 -24.79 15.68 -26.54
CA GLU A 423 -24.12 15.59 -27.83
C GLU A 423 -24.26 16.96 -28.52
N GLY A 424 -23.16 17.72 -28.49
CA GLY A 424 -23.02 18.91 -29.30
C GLY A 424 -23.02 18.50 -30.76
N LYS A 425 -24.17 18.59 -31.41
CA LYS A 425 -24.24 18.61 -32.87
C LYS A 425 -23.53 19.88 -33.35
N THR A 426 -22.28 19.75 -33.75
CA THR A 426 -21.60 20.73 -34.59
C THR A 426 -22.36 20.81 -35.91
N LYS A 427 -23.02 21.94 -36.15
CA LYS A 427 -23.48 22.31 -37.49
C LYS A 427 -22.27 22.83 -38.26
N ASN A 428 -21.95 22.17 -39.36
CA ASN A 428 -21.10 22.72 -40.41
C ASN A 428 -21.77 23.98 -40.98
N VAL A 429 -21.04 25.10 -40.95
CA VAL A 429 -21.08 26.17 -41.96
C VAL A 429 -19.65 26.57 -42.23
#